data_AF-A0AAD7D0D3-F1
#
_entry.id   AF-A0AAD7D0D3-F1
#
_cell.length_a   1.000
_cell.length_b   1.000
_cell.length_c   1.000
_cell.angle_alpha   90.00
_cell.angle_beta   90.00
_cell.angle_gamma   90.00
#
_symmetry.space_group_name_H-M   'P 1'
#
loop_
_entity.id
_entity.type
_entity.pdbx_description
1 polymer ?
#
loop_
_entity_poly.entity_id
_entity_poly.type
_entity_poly.pdbx_seq_one_letter_code
_entity_poly.pdbx_strand_id
1 'polypeptide(L)' 'KAKSDAQSDLNSVLDPMARLPLEISSDIFMRCLPNDSIPMPNPRLAPMVFTRVCRSWNALAISNPSLWARIQIKNPMPL' A
#
# COMPACT_ATOMS: atom_id res chain seq x y z
N LYS A 1 -16.13 22.87 -16.65
CA LYS A 1 -15.37 22.01 -15.70
C LYS A 1 -16.31 21.65 -14.55
N ALA A 2 -17.23 20.70 -14.80
CA ALA A 2 -18.37 20.39 -13.92
C ALA A 2 -18.58 18.86 -13.82
N LYS A 3 -17.47 18.13 -13.72
CA LYS A 3 -17.43 16.65 -13.70
C LYS A 3 -16.70 16.10 -12.46
N SER A 4 -16.41 16.97 -11.49
CA SER A 4 -15.45 16.68 -10.40
C SER A 4 -16.12 16.29 -9.08
N ASP A 5 -17.38 16.69 -8.84
CA ASP A 5 -17.92 16.67 -7.47
C ASP A 5 -18.82 15.44 -7.21
N ALA A 6 -19.52 14.92 -8.23
CA ALA A 6 -20.35 13.73 -8.06
C ALA A 6 -19.55 12.40 -8.08
N GLN A 7 -18.32 12.42 -8.62
CA GLN A 7 -17.50 11.21 -8.77
C GLN A 7 -16.75 10.85 -7.48
N SER A 8 -16.38 11.85 -6.67
CA SER A 8 -15.69 11.66 -5.39
C SER A 8 -16.57 10.95 -4.37
N ASP A 9 -17.86 11.33 -4.32
CA ASP A 9 -18.77 10.86 -3.28
C ASP A 9 -19.16 9.40 -3.51
N LEU A 10 -19.43 9.00 -4.75
CA LEU A 10 -19.74 7.61 -5.07
C LEU A 10 -18.55 6.66 -4.85
N ASN A 11 -17.33 7.12 -5.16
CA ASN A 11 -16.12 6.33 -4.94
C ASN A 11 -15.86 6.08 -3.45
N SER A 12 -16.24 7.00 -2.56
CA SER A 12 -16.10 6.82 -1.10
C SER A 12 -17.06 5.76 -0.54
N VAL A 13 -18.27 5.65 -1.13
CA VAL A 13 -19.27 4.65 -0.75
C VAL A 13 -18.90 3.26 -1.27
N LEU A 14 -18.27 3.21 -2.45
CA LEU A 14 -17.88 1.98 -3.13
C LEU A 14 -16.47 1.47 -2.77
N ASP A 15 -15.64 2.23 -2.06
CA ASP A 15 -14.32 1.81 -1.60
C ASP A 15 -14.42 1.24 -0.17
N PRO A 16 -14.41 -0.10 0.00
CA PRO A 16 -14.50 -0.71 1.31
C PRO A 16 -13.34 -0.30 2.23
N MET A 17 -12.17 0.00 1.65
CA MET A 17 -10.97 0.34 2.40
C MET A 17 -10.97 1.80 2.84
N ALA A 18 -11.70 2.69 2.15
CA ALA A 18 -11.95 4.05 2.63
C ALA A 18 -12.82 4.09 3.90
N ARG A 19 -13.56 3.01 4.19
CA ARG A 19 -14.44 2.87 5.36
C ARG A 19 -13.77 2.17 6.55
N LEU A 20 -12.62 1.54 6.33
CA LEU A 20 -11.88 0.87 7.39
C LEU A 20 -11.06 1.90 8.19
N PRO A 21 -10.95 1.74 9.52
CA PRO A 21 -9.95 2.45 10.29
C PRO A 21 -8.55 2.21 9.73
N LEU A 22 -7.65 3.20 9.89
CA LEU A 22 -6.28 3.13 9.39
C LEU A 22 -5.52 1.97 10.05
N GLU A 23 -5.82 1.67 11.31
CA GLU A 23 -5.24 0.59 12.10
C GLU A 23 -5.58 -0.77 11.47
N ILE A 24 -6.84 -0.97 11.08
CA ILE A 24 -7.29 -2.23 10.46
C ILE A 24 -6.67 -2.39 9.07
N SER A 25 -6.61 -1.32 8.29
CA SER A 25 -5.97 -1.33 6.97
C SER A 25 -4.47 -1.65 7.08
N SER A 26 -3.81 -1.08 8.08
CA SER A 26 -2.41 -1.34 8.40
C SER A 26 -2.18 -2.80 8.81
N ASP A 27 -3.03 -3.36 9.67
CA ASP A 27 -2.96 -4.75 10.09
C ASP A 27 -3.15 -5.72 8.92
N ILE A 28 -4.06 -5.40 7.99
CA ILE A 28 -4.22 -6.16 6.74
C ILE A 28 -2.92 -6.15 5.94
N PHE A 29 -2.31 -4.98 5.75
CA PHE A 29 -1.06 -4.86 4.98
C PHE A 29 0.07 -5.69 5.62
N MET A 30 0.19 -5.68 6.94
CA MET A 30 1.19 -6.48 7.68
C MET A 30 0.97 -7.98 7.47
N ARG A 31 -0.28 -8.45 7.47
CA ARG A 31 -0.63 -9.87 7.26
C ARG A 31 -0.42 -10.35 5.83
N CYS A 32 -0.38 -9.42 4.87
CA CYS A 32 -0.11 -9.71 3.48
C CYS A 32 1.40 -9.78 3.16
N LEU A 33 2.28 -9.50 4.13
CA LEU A 33 3.71 -9.65 3.93
C LEU A 33 4.11 -11.13 3.82
N PRO A 34 5.13 -11.48 3.02
CA PRO A 34 5.66 -12.84 3.00
C PRO A 34 6.25 -13.21 4.36
N ASN A 35 5.80 -14.32 4.94
CA ASN A 35 6.33 -14.80 6.22
C ASN A 35 7.71 -15.46 6.04
N ASP A 36 7.87 -16.23 4.96
CA ASP A 36 8.98 -17.18 4.79
C ASP A 36 10.18 -16.60 4.04
N SER A 37 10.11 -15.33 3.60
CA SER A 37 11.15 -14.71 2.79
C SER A 37 11.24 -13.21 3.00
N ILE A 38 12.40 -12.63 2.70
CA ILE A 38 12.55 -11.18 2.62
C ILE A 38 12.03 -10.73 1.25
N PRO A 39 10.98 -9.90 1.18
CA PRO A 39 10.36 -9.53 -0.09
C PRO A 39 11.33 -8.78 -0.99
N MET A 40 11.32 -9.18 -2.26
CA MET A 40 11.93 -8.45 -3.36
C MET A 40 11.10 -7.20 -3.67
N PRO A 41 11.73 -6.07 -4.07
CA PRO A 41 11.04 -4.84 -4.45
C PRO A 41 10.35 -4.98 -5.82
N ASN A 42 9.35 -5.85 -5.88
CA ASN A 42 8.53 -6.11 -7.04
C ASN A 42 7.24 -5.30 -6.92
N PRO A 43 6.89 -4.43 -7.89
CA PRO A 43 5.71 -3.57 -7.81
C PRO A 43 4.38 -4.33 -7.69
N ARG A 44 4.36 -5.64 -7.96
CA ARG A 44 3.18 -6.51 -7.83
C ARG A 44 3.10 -7.28 -6.51
N LEU A 45 4.11 -7.17 -5.65
CA LEU A 45 4.16 -7.90 -4.37
C LEU A 45 4.15 -6.93 -3.19
N ALA A 46 3.69 -7.40 -2.03
CA ALA A 46 3.80 -6.64 -0.79
C ALA A 46 5.29 -6.51 -0.37
N PRO A 47 5.70 -5.37 0.20
CA PRO A 47 4.88 -4.18 0.51
C PRO A 47 4.65 -3.23 -0.69
N MET A 48 5.39 -3.39 -1.80
CA MET A 48 5.41 -2.42 -2.91
C MET A 48 4.04 -2.18 -3.55
N VAL A 49 3.21 -3.21 -3.69
CA VAL A 49 1.90 -3.09 -4.33
C VAL A 49 0.98 -2.10 -3.61
N PHE A 50 1.10 -1.96 -2.29
CA PHE A 50 0.29 -1.03 -1.50
C PHE A 50 0.54 0.43 -1.87
N THR A 51 1.74 0.74 -2.35
CA THR A 51 2.10 2.09 -2.80
C THR A 51 1.47 2.48 -4.14
N ARG A 52 0.81 1.55 -4.85
CA ARG A 52 0.37 1.73 -6.25
C ARG A 52 -1.13 1.63 -6.46
N VAL A 53 -1.92 1.32 -5.44
CA VAL A 53 -3.38 1.13 -5.56
C VAL A 53 -4.10 2.49 -5.65
N CYS A 54 -3.98 3.33 -4.62
CA CYS A 54 -4.55 4.66 -4.58
C CYS A 54 -3.72 5.58 -3.67
N ARG A 55 -4.05 6.88 -3.61
CA ARG A 55 -3.32 7.86 -2.79
C ARG A 55 -3.39 7.55 -1.29
N SER A 56 -4.54 7.10 -0.79
CA SER A 56 -4.72 6.77 0.63
C SER A 56 -3.88 5.56 1.03
N TRP A 57 -3.84 4.51 0.21
CA TRP A 57 -3.00 3.35 0.47
C TRP A 57 -1.51 3.69 0.38
N ASN A 58 -1.12 4.54 -0.58
CA ASN A 58 0.25 5.02 -0.70
C ASN A 58 0.69 5.77 0.56
N ALA A 59 -0.14 6.72 1.04
CA ALA A 59 0.14 7.47 2.25
C ALA A 59 0.27 6.55 3.48
N LEU A 60 -0.65 5.60 3.64
CA LEU A 60 -0.63 4.63 4.75
C LEU A 60 0.57 3.68 4.68
N ALA A 61 0.91 3.18 3.50
CA ALA A 61 2.03 2.28 3.32
C ALA A 61 3.36 3.00 3.61
N ILE A 62 3.53 4.24 3.16
CA ILE A 62 4.74 5.04 3.41
C ILE A 62 4.86 5.44 4.89
N SER A 63 3.74 5.76 5.57
CA SER A 63 3.75 6.18 6.97
C SER A 63 3.93 5.02 7.96
N ASN A 64 3.84 3.76 7.51
CA ASN A 64 4.00 2.58 8.35
C ASN A 64 5.40 1.95 8.17
N PRO A 65 6.39 2.29 9.02
CA PRO A 65 7.76 1.77 8.89
C PRO A 65 7.86 0.25 9.09
N SER A 66 6.91 -0.36 9.81
CA SER A 66 6.89 -1.81 10.04
C SER A 66 6.72 -2.61 8.75
N LEU A 67 6.03 -2.05 7.74
CA LEU A 67 5.90 -2.68 6.42
C LEU A 67 7.23 -2.76 5.66
N TRP A 68 8.18 -1.89 6.00
CA TRP A 68 9.47 -1.77 5.32
C TRP A 68 10.63 -2.36 6.13
N ALA A 69 10.36 -2.91 7.31
CA ALA A 69 11.38 -3.49 8.20
C ALA A 69 12.13 -4.68 7.58
N ARG A 70 11.55 -5.33 6.56
CA ARG A 70 12.15 -6.43 5.80
C ARG A 70 11.95 -6.20 4.31
N ILE A 71 12.96 -5.66 3.62
CA ILE A 71 12.97 -5.54 2.16
C ILE A 71 14.37 -5.77 1.61
N GLN A 72 14.47 -6.49 0.49
CA GLN A 72 15.76 -6.68 -0.17
C GLN A 72 16.09 -5.46 -1.03
N ILE A 73 17.22 -4.80 -0.76
CA ILE A 73 17.77 -3.81 -1.69
C ILE A 73 18.80 -4.53 -2.54
N LYS A 74 18.43 -4.83 -3.78
CA LYS A 74 19.43 -5.25 -4.77
C LYS A 74 20.22 -4.02 -5.18
N ASN A 75 21.48 -3.98 -4.79
CA ASN A 75 22.42 -3.05 -5.40
C ASN A 75 22.59 -3.49 -6.87
N PRO A 76 22.21 -2.67 -7.87
CA PRO A 76 22.26 -3.08 -9.27
C PRO A 76 23.69 -3.27 -9.81
N MET A 77 24.76 -2.95 -9.05
CA MET A 77 26.13 -3.26 -9.43
C MET A 77 27.06 -3.43 -8.21
N PRO A 78 27.84 -4.52 -8.15
CA PRO A 78 29.18 -4.47 -7.59
C PRO A 78 30.16 -4.08 -8.70
N LEU A 79 30.76 -2.88 -8.60
CA LEU A 79 32.11 -2.48 -9.05
C LEU A 79 32.25 -0.96 -8.88
#